data_AF-A0A521TYH7-F1
#
_entry.id   AF-A0A521TYH7-F1
#
_cell.length_a   1.000
_cell.length_b   1.000
_cell.length_c   1.000
_cell.angle_alpha   90.00
_cell.angle_beta   90.00
_cell.angle_gamma   90.00
#
_symmetry.space_group_name_H-M   'P 1'
#
loop_
_entity.id
_entity.type
_entity.pdbx_description
1 polymer ?
#
loop_
_entity_poly.entity_id
_entity_poly.type
_entity_poly.pdbx_seq_one_letter_code
_entity_poly.pdbx_strand_id
1 'polypeptide(L)'
;MIDEVRARLARRGIAPPEERLTRIAAEVAAIHDGVARAGALLEPSDSPWTPPREENAPAAAPTGTARPDRAARAVDSSEIAWLSAAELGRRIRDGAVSPVEVVRSLLARIDALDGALNCYVAIDGDRALEAAETSERELSAGNWRGPLHGVPMALKDIYDTAGMATCVGSDFLRHRVPDRDAFSVTRLRQAGAILLGKLNMHEFAYGLTSDNPHFGPTRNPWDRERVPGGSSGGSAAALAAGLCHISLGTDTGASIRLPAAVCGVVGFKPTFGRVSRTGVFPLSWSLDHVGPMARSVEDAALVYDAIVSHDPNDPWCARASVAPTVPHLQAGIAGCRVGVPRRHFYERLAPDVERVTDAALDVLRSLGATIVEVDCSIAADIVPIVLAIIGAEASDVHAEWLAAHPERYGADVRHRLETGAALDALDYARAQRLHRRVAQRIVAAMADVDVMVTPTVPRTAPRFGEVISREPTVAWNRLVSPFNVSGQPALSLPCGFGDDGTPLGLQIVGRPFDEATVLRVGAAYERATERHRHRPALA
;
A
#
# COMPACT_ATOMS: atom_id res chain seq x y z
N MET A 1 35.94 -6.13 -6.28
CA MET A 1 34.67 -5.61 -5.73
C MET A 1 34.84 -4.35 -4.90
N ILE A 2 35.44 -4.36 -3.70
CA ILE A 2 35.53 -3.16 -2.83
C ILE A 2 36.12 -1.93 -3.55
N ASP A 3 37.30 -2.04 -4.16
CA ASP A 3 37.92 -0.89 -4.85
C ASP A 3 37.14 -0.39 -6.07
N GLU A 4 36.44 -1.31 -6.74
CA GLU A 4 35.58 -0.99 -7.87
C GLU A 4 34.33 -0.21 -7.41
N VAL A 5 33.68 -0.67 -6.35
CA VAL A 5 32.59 0.03 -5.67
C VAL A 5 33.05 1.40 -5.18
N ARG A 6 34.24 1.49 -4.56
CA ARG A 6 34.83 2.78 -4.15
C ARG A 6 34.99 3.72 -5.34
N ALA A 7 35.51 3.24 -6.47
CA ALA A 7 35.67 4.03 -7.69
C ALA A 7 34.32 4.42 -8.33
N ARG A 8 33.31 3.56 -8.29
CA ARG A 8 31.94 3.86 -8.77
C ARG A 8 31.25 4.94 -7.94
N LEU A 9 31.44 4.94 -6.62
CA LEU A 9 30.89 5.93 -5.70
C LEU A 9 31.64 7.26 -5.76
N ALA A 10 32.98 7.23 -5.80
CA ALA A 10 33.81 8.43 -5.92
C ALA A 10 33.49 9.25 -7.18
N ARG A 11 33.20 8.59 -8.33
CA ARG A 11 32.73 9.25 -9.56
C ARG A 11 31.39 9.99 -9.43
N ARG A 12 30.63 9.71 -8.37
CA ARG A 12 29.33 10.33 -8.05
C ARG A 12 29.42 11.28 -6.84
N GLY A 13 30.63 11.60 -6.37
CA GLY A 13 30.85 12.46 -5.19
C GLY A 13 30.59 11.77 -3.85
N ILE A 14 30.39 10.44 -3.84
CA ILE A 14 29.99 9.69 -2.64
C ILE A 14 31.22 8.99 -2.04
N ALA A 15 31.49 9.24 -0.75
CA ALA A 15 32.59 8.63 -0.01
C ALA A 15 32.09 8.08 1.36
N PRO A 16 31.62 6.82 1.42
CA PRO A 16 31.19 6.22 2.68
C PRO A 16 32.39 5.78 3.52
N PRO A 17 32.27 5.67 4.86
CA PRO A 17 33.29 5.06 5.71
C PRO A 17 33.55 3.59 5.31
N GLU A 18 34.79 3.11 5.48
CA GLU A 18 35.24 1.77 5.04
C GLU A 18 34.39 0.60 5.58
N GLU A 19 33.89 0.71 6.82
CA GLU A 19 32.97 -0.28 7.42
C GLU A 19 31.66 -0.42 6.63
N ARG A 20 31.13 0.70 6.11
CA ARG A 20 29.94 0.69 5.27
C ARG A 20 30.28 0.34 3.82
N LEU A 21 31.42 0.80 3.29
CA LEU A 21 31.90 0.40 1.97
C LEU A 21 32.00 -1.13 1.83
N THR A 22 32.48 -1.80 2.86
CA THR A 22 32.55 -3.27 2.93
C THR A 22 31.16 -3.91 2.82
N ARG A 23 30.16 -3.39 3.54
CA ARG A 23 28.76 -3.85 3.46
C ARG A 23 28.13 -3.57 2.11
N ILE A 24 28.33 -2.37 1.56
CA ILE A 24 27.85 -1.99 0.22
C ILE A 24 28.44 -2.94 -0.84
N ALA A 25 29.74 -3.23 -0.78
CA ALA A 25 30.39 -4.12 -1.73
C ALA A 25 29.86 -5.57 -1.67
N ALA A 26 29.48 -6.06 -0.49
CA ALA A 26 28.84 -7.35 -0.32
C ALA A 26 27.40 -7.37 -0.88
N GLU A 27 26.61 -6.32 -0.65
CA GLU A 27 25.25 -6.21 -1.19
C GLU A 27 25.24 -6.03 -2.72
N VAL A 28 26.14 -5.23 -3.28
CA VAL A 28 26.33 -5.09 -4.75
C VAL A 28 26.67 -6.43 -5.38
N ALA A 29 27.58 -7.21 -4.79
CA ALA A 29 27.90 -8.56 -5.27
C ALA A 29 26.68 -9.50 -5.20
N ALA A 30 25.94 -9.48 -4.09
CA ALA A 30 24.74 -10.31 -3.93
C ALA A 30 23.62 -9.95 -4.93
N ILE A 31 23.45 -8.67 -5.23
CA ILE A 31 22.52 -8.18 -6.28
C ILE A 31 23.01 -8.63 -7.66
N HIS A 32 24.28 -8.41 -7.99
CA HIS A 32 24.89 -8.80 -9.27
C HIS A 32 24.72 -10.31 -9.53
N ASP A 33 25.12 -11.15 -8.57
CA ASP A 33 25.01 -12.60 -8.67
C ASP A 33 23.55 -13.06 -8.71
N GLY A 34 22.66 -12.39 -7.97
CA GLY A 34 21.22 -12.68 -7.99
C GLY A 34 20.57 -12.38 -9.34
N VAL A 35 20.88 -11.22 -9.93
CA VAL A 35 20.46 -10.83 -11.28
C VAL A 35 21.06 -11.78 -12.32
N ALA A 36 22.33 -12.19 -12.18
CA ALA A 36 22.96 -13.16 -13.07
C ALA A 36 22.28 -14.54 -13.02
N ARG A 37 22.02 -15.08 -11.81
CA ARG A 37 21.30 -16.35 -11.62
C ARG A 37 19.89 -16.30 -12.20
N ALA A 38 19.12 -15.26 -11.90
CA ALA A 38 17.78 -15.07 -12.45
C ALA A 38 17.80 -14.98 -14.00
N GLY A 39 18.89 -14.46 -14.59
CA GLY A 39 19.11 -14.46 -16.04
C GLY A 39 19.32 -15.84 -16.67
N ALA A 40 19.94 -16.78 -15.94
CA ALA A 40 20.17 -18.15 -16.44
C ALA A 40 18.87 -19.00 -16.47
N LEU A 41 17.84 -18.62 -15.71
CA LEU A 41 16.54 -19.31 -15.63
C LEU A 41 15.56 -18.93 -16.75
N LEU A 42 15.97 -18.05 -17.68
CA LEU A 42 15.14 -17.51 -18.74
C LEU A 42 15.71 -17.86 -20.12
N GLU A 43 15.28 -19.02 -20.64
CA GLU A 43 15.49 -19.46 -22.02
C GLU A 43 15.36 -18.31 -23.05
N PRO A 44 16.19 -18.31 -24.12
CA PRO A 44 16.00 -17.41 -25.24
C PRO A 44 14.83 -17.89 -26.11
N SER A 45 13.61 -17.46 -25.80
CA SER A 45 12.44 -17.73 -26.65
C SER A 45 12.02 -16.52 -27.48
N ASP A 46 11.74 -16.78 -28.75
CA ASP A 46 11.17 -15.85 -29.71
C ASP A 46 9.82 -15.26 -29.28
N SER A 47 9.44 -14.13 -29.90
CA SER A 47 8.11 -13.55 -29.74
C SER A 47 7.63 -12.92 -31.05
N PRO A 48 6.52 -13.44 -31.59
CA PRO A 48 5.59 -12.68 -32.39
C PRO A 48 4.19 -12.73 -31.74
N TRP A 49 3.74 -11.61 -31.18
CA TRP A 49 2.34 -11.41 -30.79
C TRP A 49 1.76 -10.20 -31.53
N THR A 50 0.50 -10.30 -31.95
CA THR A 50 -0.23 -9.29 -32.73
C THR A 50 -1.58 -8.99 -32.03
N PRO A 51 -2.01 -7.72 -31.93
CA PRO A 51 -3.18 -7.36 -31.12
C PRO A 51 -4.53 -7.51 -31.87
N PRO A 52 -5.62 -7.83 -31.16
CA PRO A 52 -6.99 -7.65 -31.65
C PRO A 52 -7.49 -6.19 -31.52
N ARG A 53 -8.56 -5.85 -32.24
CA ARG A 53 -9.15 -4.50 -32.37
C ARG A 53 -10.39 -4.30 -31.48
N GLU A 54 -10.73 -3.03 -31.23
CA GLU A 54 -11.94 -2.55 -30.53
C GLU A 54 -13.22 -2.62 -31.39
N GLU A 55 -14.42 -2.57 -30.76
CA GLU A 55 -15.52 -1.68 -31.18
C GLU A 55 -16.69 -1.56 -30.15
N ASN A 56 -16.97 -0.31 -29.74
CA ASN A 56 -18.24 0.38 -29.41
C ASN A 56 -19.40 -0.19 -28.52
N ALA A 57 -20.04 0.75 -27.79
CA ALA A 57 -21.28 0.61 -27.00
C ALA A 57 -22.45 1.48 -27.57
N PRO A 58 -23.69 1.38 -27.04
CA PRO A 58 -24.32 2.55 -26.39
C PRO A 58 -25.27 2.22 -25.19
N ALA A 59 -25.97 3.23 -24.64
CA ALA A 59 -26.66 3.22 -23.31
C ALA A 59 -28.10 3.84 -23.29
N ALA A 60 -28.88 3.65 -22.20
CA ALA A 60 -29.98 4.53 -21.69
C ALA A 60 -30.64 4.04 -20.35
N ALA A 61 -31.47 4.87 -19.68
CA ALA A 61 -32.12 4.68 -18.34
C ALA A 61 -33.66 5.02 -18.39
N PRO A 62 -34.45 5.43 -17.34
CA PRO A 62 -34.34 5.42 -15.85
C PRO A 62 -35.68 5.12 -15.02
N THR A 63 -35.64 5.31 -13.67
CA THR A 63 -36.73 5.70 -12.69
C THR A 63 -37.50 4.68 -11.80
N GLY A 64 -37.78 5.05 -10.52
CA GLY A 64 -38.71 4.38 -9.56
C GLY A 64 -38.33 4.53 -8.05
N THR A 65 -39.30 4.63 -7.12
CA THR A 65 -39.12 4.98 -5.67
C THR A 65 -39.84 4.00 -4.70
N ALA A 66 -39.86 4.05 -3.35
CA ALA A 66 -39.58 5.11 -2.34
C ALA A 66 -39.01 4.61 -0.96
N ARG A 67 -39.64 4.92 0.19
CA ARG A 67 -39.14 4.74 1.61
C ARG A 67 -39.94 3.75 2.46
N PRO A 68 -39.39 3.31 3.62
CA PRO A 68 -40.01 3.65 4.91
C PRO A 68 -39.03 4.23 5.96
N ASP A 69 -39.51 4.44 7.18
CA ASP A 69 -38.96 5.33 8.23
C ASP A 69 -38.79 4.61 9.60
N ARG A 70 -37.72 4.91 10.36
CA ARG A 70 -37.72 4.94 11.84
C ARG A 70 -36.40 5.40 12.49
N ALA A 71 -36.51 6.48 13.27
CA ALA A 71 -35.80 6.85 14.51
C ALA A 71 -34.37 6.30 14.78
N ALA A 72 -33.38 7.19 14.72
CA ALA A 72 -32.04 6.96 15.30
C ALA A 72 -32.01 7.25 16.82
N ARG A 73 -31.19 6.49 17.55
CA ARG A 73 -30.68 6.88 18.88
C ARG A 73 -29.39 7.69 18.70
N ALA A 74 -29.10 8.59 19.64
CA ALA A 74 -27.81 9.27 19.69
C ALA A 74 -26.66 8.26 19.76
N VAL A 75 -25.64 8.47 18.93
CA VAL A 75 -24.44 7.63 18.83
C VAL A 75 -23.42 8.14 19.85
N ASP A 76 -22.78 7.26 20.61
CA ASP A 76 -21.71 7.67 21.50
C ASP A 76 -20.49 8.16 20.68
N SER A 77 -19.87 9.23 21.14
CA SER A 77 -18.68 9.83 20.53
C SER A 77 -17.53 8.84 20.32
N SER A 78 -17.43 7.81 21.17
CA SER A 78 -16.43 6.74 21.06
C SER A 78 -16.70 5.76 19.90
N GLU A 79 -17.96 5.60 19.48
CA GLU A 79 -18.34 4.70 18.37
C GLU A 79 -18.03 5.32 17.00
N ILE A 80 -18.07 6.65 16.87
CA ILE A 80 -17.86 7.38 15.60
C ILE A 80 -16.52 7.02 14.96
N ALA A 81 -15.45 6.91 15.77
CA ALA A 81 -14.10 6.54 15.33
C ALA A 81 -14.02 5.15 14.68
N TRP A 82 -14.97 4.26 14.99
CA TRP A 82 -14.98 2.86 14.58
C TRP A 82 -15.99 2.53 13.48
N LEU A 83 -16.81 3.50 13.05
CA LEU A 83 -17.61 3.35 11.84
C LEU A 83 -16.69 3.07 10.63
N SER A 84 -17.16 2.24 9.70
CA SER A 84 -16.63 2.20 8.33
C SER A 84 -16.91 3.53 7.63
N ALA A 85 -16.09 3.94 6.66
CA ALA A 85 -16.35 5.13 5.86
C ALA A 85 -17.70 5.05 5.12
N ALA A 86 -18.07 3.88 4.60
CA ALA A 86 -19.36 3.63 3.96
C ALA A 86 -20.56 3.92 4.88
N GLU A 87 -20.51 3.41 6.12
CA GLU A 87 -21.53 3.67 7.15
C GLU A 87 -21.54 5.12 7.62
N LEU A 88 -20.35 5.72 7.83
CA LEU A 88 -20.23 7.11 8.22
C LEU A 88 -20.87 8.02 7.16
N GLY A 89 -20.53 7.83 5.88
CA GLY A 89 -21.11 8.58 4.77
C GLY A 89 -22.63 8.45 4.69
N ARG A 90 -23.19 7.25 4.94
CA ARG A 90 -24.65 7.06 5.07
C ARG A 90 -25.24 7.88 6.22
N ARG A 91 -24.65 7.81 7.42
CA ARG A 91 -25.13 8.56 8.60
C ARG A 91 -25.03 10.07 8.43
N ILE A 92 -23.97 10.56 7.78
CA ILE A 92 -23.81 11.97 7.43
C ILE A 92 -24.92 12.38 6.45
N ARG A 93 -25.07 11.67 5.33
CA ARG A 93 -26.12 11.94 4.32
C ARG A 93 -27.52 11.98 4.91
N ASP A 94 -27.80 11.08 5.83
CA ASP A 94 -29.12 10.93 6.46
C ASP A 94 -29.33 11.87 7.67
N GLY A 95 -28.35 12.73 7.98
CA GLY A 95 -28.42 13.73 9.06
C GLY A 95 -28.31 13.15 10.47
N ALA A 96 -27.87 11.90 10.61
CA ALA A 96 -27.76 11.19 11.90
C ALA A 96 -26.45 11.49 12.65
N VAL A 97 -25.45 12.04 11.97
CA VAL A 97 -24.14 12.45 12.51
C VAL A 97 -23.64 13.66 11.71
N SER A 98 -23.18 14.72 12.38
CA SER A 98 -22.56 15.87 11.69
C SER A 98 -21.11 15.60 11.29
N PRO A 99 -20.64 16.03 10.10
CA PRO A 99 -19.21 16.04 9.77
C PRO A 99 -18.37 16.81 10.80
N VAL A 100 -18.91 17.87 11.40
CA VAL A 100 -18.21 18.70 12.40
C VAL A 100 -18.03 17.94 13.71
N GLU A 101 -19.06 17.19 14.16
CA GLU A 101 -18.97 16.29 15.32
C GLU A 101 -17.91 15.20 15.10
N VAL A 102 -17.85 14.64 13.89
CA VAL A 102 -16.89 13.60 13.52
C VAL A 102 -15.46 14.12 13.57
N VAL A 103 -15.18 15.27 12.95
CA VAL A 103 -13.84 15.87 12.98
C VAL A 103 -13.44 16.25 14.40
N ARG A 104 -14.33 16.84 15.21
CA ARG A 104 -14.05 17.13 16.63
C ARG A 104 -13.74 15.87 17.44
N SER A 105 -14.52 14.80 17.25
CA SER A 105 -14.28 13.50 17.91
C SER A 105 -12.93 12.91 17.54
N LEU A 106 -12.56 12.92 16.25
CA LEU A 106 -11.25 12.42 15.81
C LEU A 106 -10.09 13.29 16.30
N LEU A 107 -10.20 14.63 16.27
CA LEU A 107 -9.13 15.50 16.76
C LEU A 107 -8.86 15.28 18.25
N ALA A 108 -9.91 15.17 19.08
CA ALA A 108 -9.79 14.83 20.50
C ALA A 108 -9.19 13.42 20.71
N ARG A 109 -9.53 12.45 19.83
CA ARG A 109 -8.97 11.10 19.88
C ARG A 109 -7.50 11.03 19.44
N ILE A 110 -7.10 11.86 18.47
CA ILE A 110 -5.71 12.01 18.03
C ILE A 110 -4.86 12.60 19.16
N ASP A 111 -5.34 13.67 19.80
CA ASP A 111 -4.68 14.29 20.97
C ASP A 111 -4.44 13.27 22.10
N ALA A 112 -5.46 12.46 22.42
CA ALA A 112 -5.38 11.45 23.48
C ALA A 112 -4.45 10.25 23.17
N LEU A 113 -4.28 9.86 21.89
CA LEU A 113 -3.64 8.58 21.53
C LEU A 113 -2.37 8.72 20.69
N ASP A 114 -2.22 9.77 19.89
CA ASP A 114 -1.12 9.80 18.91
C ASP A 114 0.23 10.14 19.53
N GLY A 115 0.27 10.84 20.67
CA GLY A 115 1.52 10.98 21.46
C GLY A 115 2.10 9.63 21.90
N ALA A 116 1.29 8.56 21.94
CA ALA A 116 1.70 7.21 22.26
C ALA A 116 2.06 6.34 21.02
N LEU A 117 1.56 6.69 19.84
CA LEU A 117 1.66 5.89 18.60
C LEU A 117 2.49 6.54 17.49
N ASN A 118 2.58 7.86 17.47
CA ASN A 118 3.32 8.69 16.52
C ASN A 118 2.96 8.39 15.06
N CYS A 119 1.66 8.39 14.76
CA CYS A 119 1.11 8.14 13.43
C CYS A 119 1.07 9.40 12.57
N TYR A 120 0.92 10.59 13.13
CA TYR A 120 0.90 11.86 12.41
C TYR A 120 2.25 12.58 12.47
N VAL A 121 2.62 13.27 11.38
CA VAL A 121 3.73 14.25 11.35
C VAL A 121 3.23 15.70 11.29
N ALA A 122 1.98 15.90 10.87
CA ALA A 122 1.29 17.18 10.88
C ALA A 122 -0.23 16.96 10.96
N ILE A 123 -0.92 17.79 11.73
CA ILE A 123 -2.38 17.83 11.87
C ILE A 123 -2.81 19.28 11.62
N ASP A 124 -3.92 19.48 10.92
CA ASP A 124 -4.46 20.80 10.59
C ASP A 124 -5.94 20.83 10.97
N GLY A 125 -6.18 20.89 12.28
CA GLY A 125 -7.50 20.78 12.87
C GLY A 125 -8.43 21.91 12.43
N ASP A 126 -7.90 23.12 12.27
CA ASP A 126 -8.68 24.30 11.87
C ASP A 126 -9.21 24.13 10.43
N ARG A 127 -8.35 23.82 9.44
CA ARG A 127 -8.84 23.56 8.07
C ARG A 127 -9.69 22.30 7.97
N ALA A 128 -9.47 21.29 8.82
CA ALA A 128 -10.34 20.12 8.89
C ALA A 128 -11.76 20.49 9.38
N LEU A 129 -11.87 21.38 10.37
CA LEU A 129 -13.15 21.90 10.88
C LEU A 129 -13.84 22.81 9.86
N GLU A 130 -13.12 23.73 9.21
CA GLU A 130 -13.65 24.57 8.12
C GLU A 130 -14.19 23.71 6.96
N ALA A 131 -13.49 22.62 6.61
CA ALA A 131 -13.93 21.67 5.60
C ALA A 131 -15.16 20.88 6.06
N ALA A 132 -15.27 20.54 7.34
CA ALA A 132 -16.46 19.89 7.92
C ALA A 132 -17.69 20.80 7.90
N GLU A 133 -17.55 22.07 8.30
CA GLU A 133 -18.60 23.09 8.23
C GLU A 133 -19.00 23.40 6.79
N THR A 134 -18.07 23.29 5.84
CA THR A 134 -18.35 23.39 4.40
C THR A 134 -19.15 22.17 3.92
N SER A 135 -18.74 20.96 4.30
CA SER A 135 -19.44 19.71 3.98
C SER A 135 -20.90 19.71 4.50
N GLU A 136 -21.13 20.22 5.71
CA GLU A 136 -22.46 20.32 6.31
C GLU A 136 -23.36 21.38 5.61
N ARG A 137 -22.80 22.54 5.24
CA ARG A 137 -23.49 23.54 4.43
C ARG A 137 -23.83 23.03 3.03
N GLU A 138 -22.94 22.24 2.42
CA GLU A 138 -23.22 21.61 1.13
C GLU A 138 -24.32 20.56 1.23
N LEU A 139 -24.29 19.70 2.25
CA LEU A 139 -25.31 18.69 2.47
C LEU A 139 -26.69 19.31 2.70
N SER A 140 -26.78 20.35 3.54
CA SER A 140 -28.04 21.06 3.80
C SER A 140 -28.56 21.85 2.59
N ALA A 141 -27.69 22.23 1.66
CA ALA A 141 -28.05 22.77 0.34
C ALA A 141 -28.39 21.68 -0.71
N GLY A 142 -28.34 20.40 -0.36
CA GLY A 142 -28.60 19.26 -1.26
C GLY A 142 -27.43 18.82 -2.15
N ASN A 143 -26.24 19.42 -1.97
CA ASN A 143 -25.05 19.18 -2.77
C ASN A 143 -24.24 17.96 -2.27
N TRP A 144 -24.87 16.80 -2.20
CA TRP A 144 -24.23 15.54 -1.81
C TRP A 144 -23.22 15.05 -2.87
N ARG A 145 -21.94 14.93 -2.50
CA ARG A 145 -20.86 14.53 -3.42
C ARG A 145 -20.64 13.02 -3.57
N GLY A 146 -21.36 12.19 -2.81
CA GLY A 146 -21.21 10.73 -2.80
C GLY A 146 -20.66 10.19 -1.47
N PRO A 147 -20.43 8.87 -1.34
CA PRO A 147 -20.24 8.20 -0.03
C PRO A 147 -19.05 8.66 0.83
N LEU A 148 -18.10 9.42 0.27
CA LEU A 148 -16.96 9.98 1.01
C LEU A 148 -17.17 11.42 1.48
N HIS A 149 -18.33 12.03 1.17
CA HIS A 149 -18.66 13.40 1.55
C HIS A 149 -18.78 13.52 3.07
N GLY A 150 -17.92 14.35 3.66
CA GLY A 150 -17.80 14.52 5.11
C GLY A 150 -16.99 13.42 5.82
N VAL A 151 -16.43 12.45 5.10
CA VAL A 151 -15.63 11.36 5.69
C VAL A 151 -14.18 11.83 5.91
N PRO A 152 -13.63 11.71 7.13
CA PRO A 152 -12.24 12.08 7.41
C PRO A 152 -11.21 11.13 6.79
N MET A 153 -10.21 11.72 6.15
CA MET A 153 -9.02 11.07 5.62
C MET A 153 -7.75 11.60 6.27
N ALA A 154 -6.73 10.77 6.34
CA ALA A 154 -5.36 11.19 6.63
C ALA A 154 -4.40 10.55 5.62
N LEU A 155 -3.34 11.26 5.23
CA LEU A 155 -2.54 10.91 4.05
C LEU A 155 -1.10 10.64 4.43
N LYS A 156 -0.51 9.53 3.95
CA LYS A 156 0.95 9.33 4.03
C LYS A 156 1.69 10.58 3.56
N ASP A 157 2.76 10.97 4.25
CA ASP A 157 3.48 12.23 3.98
C ASP A 157 4.29 12.28 2.66
N ILE A 158 4.02 11.36 1.74
CA ILE A 158 4.54 11.29 0.37
C ILE A 158 3.63 12.02 -0.64
N TYR A 159 2.37 12.27 -0.27
CA TYR A 159 1.39 12.97 -1.11
C TYR A 159 1.50 14.47 -0.92
N ASP A 160 1.69 15.20 -2.01
CA ASP A 160 1.64 16.66 -2.04
C ASP A 160 0.24 17.15 -1.66
N THR A 161 0.20 18.16 -0.80
CA THR A 161 -1.03 18.76 -0.29
C THR A 161 -0.90 20.28 -0.30
N ALA A 162 -1.81 20.98 -0.98
CA ALA A 162 -1.78 22.42 -1.16
C ALA A 162 -1.87 23.17 0.18
N GLY A 163 -0.81 23.93 0.50
CA GLY A 163 -0.71 24.70 1.74
C GLY A 163 -0.49 23.85 3.00
N MET A 164 0.02 22.62 2.88
CA MET A 164 0.42 21.78 4.01
C MET A 164 1.77 21.13 3.73
N ALA A 165 2.66 21.07 4.73
CA ALA A 165 3.99 20.51 4.55
C ALA A 165 3.93 19.06 4.00
N THR A 166 4.87 18.71 3.12
CA THR A 166 5.03 17.36 2.58
C THR A 166 6.50 16.98 2.61
N CYS A 167 6.89 16.42 3.76
CA CYS A 167 8.27 16.18 4.17
C CYS A 167 8.81 14.82 3.73
N VAL A 168 7.93 13.91 3.27
CA VAL A 168 8.28 12.55 2.83
C VAL A 168 8.99 11.75 3.94
N GLY A 169 8.68 12.09 5.20
CA GLY A 169 9.36 11.54 6.38
C GLY A 169 10.86 11.87 6.43
N SER A 170 11.34 12.91 5.74
CA SER A 170 12.76 13.30 5.71
C SER A 170 13.01 14.71 6.23
N ASP A 171 14.19 14.94 6.77
CA ASP A 171 14.68 16.28 7.11
C ASP A 171 14.87 17.18 5.88
N PHE A 172 15.24 16.61 4.72
CA PHE A 172 15.46 17.36 3.48
C PHE A 172 14.27 18.24 3.07
N LEU A 173 13.05 17.73 3.28
CA LEU A 173 11.80 18.35 2.83
C LEU A 173 10.93 18.83 4.00
N ARG A 174 11.49 18.90 5.23
CA ARG A 174 10.78 19.25 6.48
C ARG A 174 9.93 20.53 6.39
N HIS A 175 10.30 21.47 5.52
CA HIS A 175 9.59 22.74 5.33
C HIS A 175 9.04 22.94 3.91
N ARG A 176 9.03 21.90 3.05
CA ARG A 176 8.44 22.01 1.71
C ARG A 176 6.92 22.00 1.80
N VAL A 177 6.31 23.12 1.47
CA VAL A 177 4.85 23.26 1.31
C VAL A 177 4.54 23.28 -0.20
N PRO A 178 3.81 22.31 -0.75
CA PRO A 178 3.37 22.32 -2.15
C PRO A 178 2.27 23.36 -2.41
N ASP A 179 2.27 23.94 -3.61
CA ASP A 179 1.20 24.83 -4.10
C ASP A 179 -0.02 24.08 -4.66
N ARG A 180 0.09 22.75 -4.83
CA ARG A 180 -0.93 21.90 -5.45
C ARG A 180 -1.08 20.59 -4.69
N ASP A 181 -2.31 20.07 -4.69
CA ASP A 181 -2.60 18.71 -4.25
C ASP A 181 -2.09 17.69 -5.28
N ALA A 182 -1.66 16.52 -4.82
CA ALA A 182 -1.48 15.35 -5.66
C ALA A 182 -2.79 14.97 -6.37
N PHE A 183 -2.70 14.23 -7.48
CA PHE A 183 -3.90 13.87 -8.27
C PHE A 183 -4.93 13.11 -7.43
N SER A 184 -4.50 12.06 -6.72
CA SER A 184 -5.37 11.27 -5.83
C SER A 184 -5.99 12.10 -4.69
N VAL A 185 -5.26 13.09 -4.16
CA VAL A 185 -5.74 14.01 -3.11
C VAL A 185 -6.81 14.94 -3.67
N THR A 186 -6.58 15.52 -4.84
CA THR A 186 -7.58 16.33 -5.57
C THR A 186 -8.87 15.55 -5.77
N ARG A 187 -8.76 14.27 -6.20
CA ARG A 187 -9.91 13.37 -6.40
C ARG A 187 -10.70 13.10 -5.12
N LEU A 188 -10.03 12.87 -3.99
CA LEU A 188 -10.72 12.65 -2.71
C LEU A 188 -11.41 13.91 -2.18
N ARG A 189 -10.81 15.09 -2.35
CA ARG A 189 -11.47 16.37 -2.02
C ARG A 189 -12.68 16.65 -2.92
N GLN A 190 -12.61 16.28 -4.21
CA GLN A 190 -13.76 16.32 -5.12
C GLN A 190 -14.89 15.39 -4.65
N ALA A 191 -14.57 14.20 -4.14
CA ALA A 191 -15.54 13.29 -3.51
C ALA A 191 -16.05 13.75 -2.13
N GLY A 192 -15.53 14.87 -1.59
CA GLY A 192 -15.95 15.49 -0.34
C GLY A 192 -15.26 14.95 0.92
N ALA A 193 -14.17 14.19 0.79
CA ALA A 193 -13.39 13.73 1.94
C ALA A 193 -12.64 14.87 2.61
N ILE A 194 -12.58 14.86 3.95
CA ILE A 194 -11.99 15.91 4.78
C ILE A 194 -10.58 15.49 5.21
N LEU A 195 -9.56 16.28 4.90
CA LEU A 195 -8.19 16.00 5.33
C LEU A 195 -7.96 16.41 6.79
N LEU A 196 -7.51 15.48 7.63
CA LEU A 196 -7.08 15.73 9.01
C LEU A 196 -5.61 16.16 9.10
N GLY A 197 -4.75 15.55 8.28
CA GLY A 197 -3.30 15.74 8.38
C GLY A 197 -2.46 14.73 7.59
N LYS A 198 -1.15 14.81 7.81
CA LYS A 198 -0.12 13.96 7.18
C LYS A 198 0.35 12.89 8.15
N LEU A 199 0.46 11.66 7.65
CA LEU A 199 0.84 10.47 8.40
C LEU A 199 2.31 10.13 8.20
N ASN A 200 2.94 9.74 9.30
CA ASN A 200 4.32 9.31 9.40
C ASN A 200 4.59 8.08 8.53
N MET A 201 5.81 7.99 8.03
CA MET A 201 6.24 7.01 7.06
C MET A 201 7.73 6.73 7.24
N HIS A 202 8.19 5.59 6.72
CA HIS A 202 9.62 5.40 6.59
C HIS A 202 10.19 6.41 5.58
N GLU A 203 11.35 7.01 5.89
CA GLU A 203 11.97 8.09 5.11
C GLU A 203 12.06 7.73 3.61
N PHE A 204 11.65 8.67 2.75
CA PHE A 204 11.61 8.51 1.27
C PHE A 204 10.89 7.23 0.80
N ALA A 205 9.97 6.72 1.61
CA ALA A 205 9.31 5.44 1.45
C ALA A 205 10.24 4.20 1.43
N TYR A 206 11.55 4.35 1.69
CA TYR A 206 12.57 3.34 1.37
C TYR A 206 12.89 2.36 2.51
N GLY A 207 11.87 1.87 3.22
CA GLY A 207 12.07 0.84 4.24
C GLY A 207 10.78 0.20 4.73
N LEU A 208 10.95 -0.87 5.51
CA LEU A 208 9.87 -1.81 5.86
C LEU A 208 9.34 -1.65 7.29
N THR A 209 9.82 -0.67 8.07
CA THR A 209 9.51 -0.58 9.51
C THR A 209 8.72 0.66 9.93
N SER A 210 8.79 1.76 9.17
CA SER A 210 8.41 3.10 9.66
C SER A 210 9.07 3.51 10.99
N ASP A 211 10.23 2.92 11.29
CA ASP A 211 11.19 3.47 12.25
C ASP A 211 11.87 4.67 11.59
N ASN A 212 11.44 5.88 11.95
CA ASN A 212 11.84 7.12 11.28
C ASN A 212 12.72 7.96 12.22
N PRO A 213 13.98 8.29 11.85
CA PRO A 213 14.88 9.04 12.73
C PRO A 213 14.58 10.54 12.81
N HIS A 214 13.79 11.08 11.87
CA HIS A 214 13.54 12.52 11.69
C HIS A 214 12.23 13.00 12.32
N PHE A 215 11.29 12.09 12.49
CA PHE A 215 9.95 12.30 13.06
C PHE A 215 9.62 11.30 14.18
N GLY A 216 10.55 10.42 14.54
CA GLY A 216 10.35 9.34 15.51
C GLY A 216 9.64 8.11 14.91
N PRO A 217 9.82 6.92 15.52
CA PRO A 217 9.15 5.70 15.07
C PRO A 217 7.65 5.76 15.28
N THR A 218 6.86 5.40 14.26
CA THR A 218 5.45 5.02 14.48
C THR A 218 5.42 3.65 15.19
N ARG A 219 4.57 3.49 16.21
CA ARG A 219 4.40 2.23 16.97
C ARG A 219 3.22 1.42 16.42
N ASN A 220 3.32 0.09 16.46
CA ASN A 220 2.17 -0.76 16.12
C ASN A 220 1.10 -0.68 17.23
N PRO A 221 -0.17 -0.37 16.91
CA PRO A 221 -1.23 -0.29 17.93
C PRO A 221 -1.50 -1.60 18.69
N TRP A 222 -1.12 -2.77 18.14
CA TRP A 222 -1.33 -4.08 18.77
C TRP A 222 -0.23 -4.47 19.77
N ASP A 223 1.00 -4.00 19.56
CA ASP A 223 2.14 -4.15 20.47
C ASP A 223 3.10 -2.99 20.19
N ARG A 224 3.17 -2.02 21.11
CA ARG A 224 3.93 -0.77 20.90
C ARG A 224 5.45 -1.01 20.82
N GLU A 225 5.94 -2.18 21.23
CA GLU A 225 7.34 -2.59 21.08
C GLU A 225 7.65 -3.17 19.69
N ARG A 226 6.66 -3.19 18.78
CA ARG A 226 6.79 -3.70 17.40
C ARG A 226 6.57 -2.63 16.35
N VAL A 227 7.18 -2.87 15.19
CA VAL A 227 7.02 -2.02 14.02
C VAL A 227 5.61 -2.16 13.44
N PRO A 228 4.97 -1.08 12.96
CA PRO A 228 3.70 -1.11 12.23
C PRO A 228 3.87 -1.58 10.77
N GLY A 229 5.05 -2.10 10.41
CA GLY A 229 5.46 -2.27 9.03
C GLY A 229 5.75 -0.93 8.34
N GLY A 230 6.19 -1.00 7.09
CA GLY A 230 6.55 0.19 6.33
C GLY A 230 6.49 -0.05 4.82
N SER A 231 6.57 1.02 4.02
CA SER A 231 6.79 2.40 4.49
C SER A 231 5.54 3.20 4.85
N SER A 232 4.33 2.66 4.67
CA SER A 232 3.07 3.34 5.05
C SER A 232 2.60 2.97 6.47
N GLY A 233 3.54 2.91 7.43
CA GLY A 233 3.26 2.50 8.82
C GLY A 233 2.29 3.42 9.55
N GLY A 234 2.42 4.75 9.41
CA GLY A 234 1.47 5.72 9.98
C GLY A 234 0.06 5.56 9.40
N SER A 235 -0.07 5.30 8.10
CA SER A 235 -1.34 4.96 7.44
C SER A 235 -2.02 3.75 8.09
N ALA A 236 -1.27 2.67 8.31
CA ALA A 236 -1.82 1.46 8.92
C ALA A 236 -2.14 1.62 10.42
N ALA A 237 -1.24 2.25 11.18
CA ALA A 237 -1.39 2.48 12.61
C ALA A 237 -2.56 3.43 12.93
N ALA A 238 -2.69 4.54 12.19
CA ALA A 238 -3.80 5.48 12.36
C ALA A 238 -5.17 4.82 12.09
N LEU A 239 -5.27 3.97 11.06
CA LEU A 239 -6.49 3.22 10.77
C LEU A 239 -6.84 2.20 11.86
N ALA A 240 -5.85 1.44 12.33
CA ALA A 240 -6.00 0.42 13.35
C ALA A 240 -6.36 1.01 14.73
N ALA A 241 -5.83 2.20 15.07
CA ALA A 241 -6.16 2.92 16.29
C ALA A 241 -7.45 3.76 16.20
N GLY A 242 -8.09 3.84 15.02
CA GLY A 242 -9.31 4.61 14.80
C GLY A 242 -9.08 6.13 14.78
N LEU A 243 -7.93 6.59 14.29
CA LEU A 243 -7.54 8.01 14.21
C LEU A 243 -7.88 8.67 12.86
N CYS A 244 -8.38 7.89 11.90
CA CYS A 244 -8.96 8.33 10.62
C CYS A 244 -9.91 7.23 10.10
N HIS A 245 -10.76 7.51 9.11
CA HIS A 245 -11.64 6.50 8.51
C HIS A 245 -11.03 5.87 7.26
N ILE A 246 -10.30 6.66 6.47
CA ILE A 246 -9.59 6.23 5.26
C ILE A 246 -8.19 6.84 5.20
N SER A 247 -7.26 6.17 4.53
CA SER A 247 -5.97 6.76 4.18
C SER A 247 -5.46 6.31 2.81
N LEU A 248 -4.44 7.01 2.31
CA LEU A 248 -3.64 6.55 1.18
C LEU A 248 -2.25 6.12 1.66
N GLY A 249 -1.73 5.05 1.07
CA GLY A 249 -0.34 4.61 1.18
C GLY A 249 0.32 4.55 -0.19
N THR A 250 1.59 4.16 -0.25
CA THR A 250 2.27 3.83 -1.52
C THR A 250 2.97 2.48 -1.40
N ASP A 251 3.07 1.73 -2.50
CA ASP A 251 3.58 0.35 -2.52
C ASP A 251 4.53 0.11 -3.70
N THR A 252 5.84 0.19 -3.42
CA THR A 252 6.93 -0.06 -4.38
C THR A 252 7.43 -1.50 -4.34
N GLY A 253 7.35 -2.14 -3.17
CA GLY A 253 7.81 -3.52 -2.97
C GLY A 253 7.12 -4.26 -1.81
N ALA A 254 6.14 -3.64 -1.14
CA ALA A 254 5.46 -4.09 0.08
C ALA A 254 4.50 -3.05 0.66
N SER A 255 4.78 -1.77 0.41
CA SER A 255 4.56 -0.70 1.37
C SER A 255 3.12 -0.26 1.65
N ILE A 256 2.10 -0.85 1.01
CA ILE A 256 0.68 -0.78 1.45
C ILE A 256 0.30 -2.07 2.17
N ARG A 257 0.55 -3.22 1.52
CA ARG A 257 0.05 -4.53 1.95
C ARG A 257 0.72 -5.04 3.22
N LEU A 258 2.03 -4.84 3.39
CA LEU A 258 2.79 -5.28 4.56
C LEU A 258 2.35 -4.52 5.83
N PRO A 259 2.31 -3.17 5.86
CA PRO A 259 1.72 -2.44 6.99
C PRO A 259 0.28 -2.87 7.29
N ALA A 260 -0.55 -3.03 6.25
CA ALA A 260 -1.94 -3.44 6.43
C ALA A 260 -2.06 -4.82 7.13
N ALA A 261 -1.26 -5.80 6.69
CA ALA A 261 -1.25 -7.13 7.28
C ALA A 261 -0.92 -7.13 8.79
N VAL A 262 0.06 -6.33 9.22
CA VAL A 262 0.62 -6.40 10.57
C VAL A 262 0.02 -5.41 11.56
N CYS A 263 -0.73 -4.42 11.07
CA CYS A 263 -1.62 -3.58 11.89
C CYS A 263 -3.08 -4.07 11.88
N GLY A 264 -3.41 -5.13 11.11
CA GLY A 264 -4.76 -5.69 11.08
C GLY A 264 -5.78 -4.81 10.37
N VAL A 265 -5.39 -4.18 9.26
CA VAL A 265 -6.26 -3.33 8.42
C VAL A 265 -6.24 -3.80 6.96
N VAL A 266 -7.08 -3.19 6.12
CA VAL A 266 -7.14 -3.48 4.69
C VAL A 266 -6.22 -2.52 3.93
N GLY A 267 -5.40 -3.07 3.02
CA GLY A 267 -4.52 -2.30 2.16
C GLY A 267 -4.56 -2.83 0.73
N PHE A 268 -4.98 -1.99 -0.21
CA PHE A 268 -5.12 -2.36 -1.62
C PHE A 268 -4.06 -1.67 -2.47
N LYS A 269 -3.30 -2.46 -3.23
CA LYS A 269 -2.42 -2.00 -4.30
C LYS A 269 -3.09 -2.27 -5.65
N PRO A 270 -3.56 -1.25 -6.38
CA PRO A 270 -4.11 -1.42 -7.74
C PRO A 270 -3.09 -1.99 -8.75
N THR A 271 -3.53 -2.16 -10.00
CA THR A 271 -2.61 -2.46 -11.11
C THR A 271 -1.59 -1.32 -11.28
N PHE A 272 -0.37 -1.63 -11.73
CA PHE A 272 0.62 -0.61 -12.07
C PHE A 272 0.07 0.36 -13.11
N GLY A 273 0.27 1.67 -12.90
CA GLY A 273 -0.28 2.73 -13.74
C GLY A 273 -1.80 2.93 -13.62
N ARG A 274 -2.54 2.19 -12.79
CA ARG A 274 -4.01 2.36 -12.68
C ARG A 274 -4.42 3.66 -11.99
N VAL A 275 -3.63 4.13 -11.04
CA VAL A 275 -3.86 5.40 -10.31
C VAL A 275 -2.64 6.30 -10.51
N SER A 276 -2.89 7.55 -10.87
CA SER A 276 -1.84 8.55 -11.10
C SER A 276 -0.96 8.78 -9.88
N ARG A 277 0.32 9.04 -10.16
CA ARG A 277 1.38 9.36 -9.20
C ARG A 277 1.80 10.84 -9.29
N THR A 278 1.09 11.67 -10.05
CA THR A 278 1.29 13.12 -10.09
C THR A 278 1.15 13.71 -8.68
N GLY A 279 2.21 14.39 -8.20
CA GLY A 279 2.29 14.94 -6.85
C GLY A 279 2.62 13.90 -5.76
N VAL A 280 3.17 12.74 -6.13
CA VAL A 280 3.70 11.74 -5.19
C VAL A 280 5.22 11.69 -5.35
N PHE A 281 5.98 11.86 -4.27
CA PHE A 281 7.43 11.77 -4.34
C PHE A 281 7.87 10.35 -4.76
N PRO A 282 8.72 10.20 -5.80
CA PRO A 282 9.07 8.89 -6.33
C PRO A 282 10.11 8.17 -5.45
N LEU A 283 9.96 6.86 -5.32
CA LEU A 283 11.02 5.96 -4.85
C LEU A 283 11.58 5.12 -6.01
N SER A 284 10.71 4.63 -6.89
CA SER A 284 11.06 3.90 -8.11
C SER A 284 9.94 4.07 -9.12
N TRP A 285 10.16 4.94 -10.11
CA TRP A 285 9.15 5.31 -11.09
C TRP A 285 8.63 4.12 -11.90
N SER A 286 9.36 3.01 -11.99
CA SER A 286 8.92 1.78 -12.66
C SER A 286 8.18 0.78 -11.76
N LEU A 287 8.15 0.98 -10.43
CA LEU A 287 7.54 0.06 -9.45
C LEU A 287 6.56 0.71 -8.46
N ASP A 288 6.55 2.03 -8.33
CA ASP A 288 5.68 2.77 -7.41
C ASP A 288 4.20 2.63 -7.77
N HIS A 289 3.38 2.31 -6.77
CA HIS A 289 1.92 2.30 -6.84
C HIS A 289 1.32 3.24 -5.79
N VAL A 290 0.26 3.95 -6.16
CA VAL A 290 -0.68 4.66 -5.27
C VAL A 290 -1.85 3.74 -4.98
N GLY A 291 -2.30 3.64 -3.73
CA GLY A 291 -3.42 2.78 -3.37
C GLY A 291 -4.05 3.09 -2.00
N PRO A 292 -5.33 2.71 -1.82
CA PRO A 292 -6.07 3.02 -0.60
C PRO A 292 -5.78 2.03 0.54
N MET A 293 -5.97 2.53 1.75
CA MET A 293 -5.94 1.77 2.99
C MET A 293 -7.17 2.15 3.83
N ALA A 294 -7.82 1.16 4.44
CA ALA A 294 -9.02 1.35 5.24
C ALA A 294 -9.20 0.22 6.26
N ARG A 295 -10.26 0.25 7.08
CA ARG A 295 -10.63 -0.85 7.99
C ARG A 295 -11.47 -1.96 7.34
N SER A 296 -12.04 -1.71 6.16
CA SER A 296 -12.86 -2.69 5.43
C SER A 296 -12.54 -2.69 3.94
N VAL A 297 -12.92 -3.78 3.24
CA VAL A 297 -12.78 -3.88 1.78
C VAL A 297 -13.77 -2.96 1.06
N GLU A 298 -14.96 -2.73 1.62
CA GLU A 298 -15.92 -1.74 1.08
C GLU A 298 -15.33 -0.32 1.10
N ASP A 299 -14.71 0.08 2.21
CA ASP A 299 -14.07 1.39 2.33
C ASP A 299 -12.87 1.52 1.38
N ALA A 300 -12.03 0.48 1.25
CA ALA A 300 -10.92 0.48 0.31
C ALA A 300 -11.39 0.59 -1.16
N ALA A 301 -12.50 -0.07 -1.51
CA ALA A 301 -13.12 0.02 -2.83
C ALA A 301 -13.71 1.42 -3.10
N LEU A 302 -14.37 2.04 -2.12
CA LEU A 302 -14.89 3.41 -2.23
C LEU A 302 -13.78 4.44 -2.50
N VAL A 303 -12.64 4.32 -1.80
CA VAL A 303 -11.49 5.20 -1.99
C VAL A 303 -10.82 4.91 -3.34
N TYR A 304 -10.71 3.64 -3.75
CA TYR A 304 -10.22 3.27 -5.08
C TYR A 304 -11.09 3.90 -6.19
N ASP A 305 -12.41 3.69 -6.16
CA ASP A 305 -13.37 4.20 -7.15
C ASP A 305 -13.35 5.73 -7.25
N ALA A 306 -13.00 6.45 -6.17
CA ALA A 306 -12.83 7.90 -6.19
C ALA A 306 -11.52 8.34 -6.89
N ILE A 307 -10.38 7.70 -6.58
CA ILE A 307 -9.05 8.11 -7.06
C ILE A 307 -8.70 7.57 -8.45
N VAL A 308 -9.33 6.49 -8.90
CA VAL A 308 -9.06 5.87 -10.19
C VAL A 308 -9.56 6.74 -11.36
N SER A 309 -8.61 7.21 -12.17
CA SER A 309 -8.85 7.97 -13.40
C SER A 309 -7.55 8.03 -14.19
N HIS A 310 -7.64 8.13 -15.52
CA HIS A 310 -6.51 8.55 -16.33
C HIS A 310 -6.10 9.99 -15.95
N ASP A 311 -4.79 10.24 -15.90
CA ASP A 311 -4.19 11.56 -15.72
C ASP A 311 -3.18 11.79 -16.85
N PRO A 312 -3.37 12.79 -17.73
CA PRO A 312 -2.44 13.06 -18.82
C PRO A 312 -1.06 13.57 -18.36
N ASN A 313 -0.90 13.93 -17.07
CA ASN A 313 0.35 14.44 -16.52
C ASN A 313 1.27 13.35 -15.95
N ASP A 314 0.75 12.14 -15.66
CA ASP A 314 1.57 10.98 -15.30
C ASP A 314 1.78 10.11 -16.55
N PRO A 315 2.99 10.07 -17.15
CA PRO A 315 3.26 9.31 -18.37
C PRO A 315 3.13 7.78 -18.19
N TRP A 316 3.00 7.30 -16.96
CA TRP A 316 2.78 5.90 -16.63
C TRP A 316 1.31 5.58 -16.32
N CYS A 317 0.43 6.58 -16.27
CA CYS A 317 -0.99 6.37 -16.01
C CYS A 317 -1.66 5.72 -17.22
N ALA A 318 -2.26 4.55 -17.00
CA ALA A 318 -2.81 3.71 -18.06
C ALA A 318 -4.07 4.32 -18.67
N ARG A 319 -4.15 4.35 -20.00
CA ARG A 319 -5.36 4.69 -20.78
C ARG A 319 -6.38 3.55 -20.83
N ALA A 320 -6.48 2.77 -19.75
CA ALA A 320 -7.41 1.66 -19.62
C ALA A 320 -8.78 2.18 -19.17
N SER A 321 -9.86 1.54 -19.63
CA SER A 321 -11.21 1.82 -19.14
C SER A 321 -11.30 1.62 -17.63
N VAL A 322 -12.05 2.50 -16.98
CA VAL A 322 -12.29 2.50 -15.53
C VAL A 322 -13.74 2.14 -15.29
N ALA A 323 -13.98 1.07 -14.52
CA ALA A 323 -15.30 0.66 -14.05
C ALA A 323 -15.32 0.71 -12.51
N PRO A 324 -16.41 1.22 -11.88
CA PRO A 324 -16.55 1.18 -10.43
C PRO A 324 -16.53 -0.26 -9.89
N THR A 325 -15.83 -0.47 -8.78
CA THR A 325 -15.65 -1.80 -8.16
C THR A 325 -16.68 -2.07 -7.07
N VAL A 326 -17.19 -1.04 -6.39
CA VAL A 326 -18.16 -1.17 -5.29
C VAL A 326 -19.42 -1.96 -5.66
N PRO A 327 -20.03 -1.82 -6.86
CA PRO A 327 -21.20 -2.62 -7.25
C PRO A 327 -20.93 -4.14 -7.30
N HIS A 328 -19.68 -4.57 -7.49
CA HIS A 328 -19.31 -5.98 -7.64
C HIS A 328 -19.05 -6.69 -6.30
N LEU A 329 -18.91 -5.96 -5.19
CA LEU A 329 -18.51 -6.53 -3.89
C LEU A 329 -19.50 -7.56 -3.35
N GLN A 330 -20.78 -7.47 -3.73
CA GLN A 330 -21.85 -8.34 -3.24
C GLN A 330 -22.07 -9.60 -4.11
N ALA A 331 -21.39 -9.73 -5.25
CA ALA A 331 -21.63 -10.82 -6.22
C ALA A 331 -21.12 -12.22 -5.78
N GLY A 332 -20.49 -12.35 -4.61
CA GLY A 332 -20.00 -13.62 -4.08
C GLY A 332 -18.84 -14.24 -4.89
N ILE A 333 -18.46 -15.46 -4.52
CA ILE A 333 -17.32 -16.19 -5.11
C ILE A 333 -17.59 -17.67 -5.44
N ALA A 334 -18.84 -18.09 -5.48
CA ALA A 334 -19.19 -19.44 -5.93
C ALA A 334 -18.69 -19.67 -7.37
N GLY A 335 -17.94 -20.75 -7.59
CA GLY A 335 -17.30 -21.07 -8.88
C GLY A 335 -16.00 -20.32 -9.16
N CYS A 336 -15.57 -19.37 -8.31
CA CYS A 336 -14.29 -18.68 -8.45
C CYS A 336 -13.11 -19.67 -8.34
N ARG A 337 -12.14 -19.60 -9.25
CA ARG A 337 -10.95 -20.44 -9.23
C ARG A 337 -9.80 -19.71 -8.53
N VAL A 338 -9.39 -20.22 -7.37
CA VAL A 338 -8.35 -19.61 -6.52
C VAL A 338 -7.07 -20.42 -6.65
N GLY A 339 -6.04 -19.80 -7.22
CA GLY A 339 -4.70 -20.37 -7.31
C GLY A 339 -3.92 -20.22 -5.99
N VAL A 340 -3.24 -21.27 -5.56
CA VAL A 340 -2.36 -21.26 -4.39
C VAL A 340 -0.96 -21.64 -4.83
N PRO A 341 -0.03 -20.68 -4.98
CA PRO A 341 1.35 -20.98 -5.35
C PRO A 341 2.14 -21.47 -4.13
N ARG A 342 2.07 -22.78 -3.84
CA ARG A 342 2.70 -23.36 -2.65
C ARG A 342 4.23 -23.12 -2.61
N ARG A 343 4.92 -23.42 -3.71
CA ARG A 343 6.37 -23.17 -3.86
C ARG A 343 6.68 -21.67 -3.72
N HIS A 344 7.79 -21.34 -3.04
CA HIS A 344 8.15 -19.99 -2.55
C HIS A 344 7.18 -19.39 -1.53
N PHE A 345 5.89 -19.23 -1.83
CA PHE A 345 4.99 -18.43 -0.98
C PHE A 345 4.55 -19.12 0.33
N TYR A 346 4.61 -20.45 0.41
CA TYR A 346 4.31 -21.21 1.63
C TYR A 346 5.53 -21.89 2.27
N GLU A 347 6.69 -21.82 1.62
CA GLU A 347 7.95 -22.25 2.23
C GLU A 347 8.42 -21.24 3.28
N ARG A 348 9.09 -21.70 4.35
CA ARG A 348 9.72 -20.83 5.38
C ARG A 348 8.76 -19.76 5.94
N LEU A 349 7.52 -20.16 6.22
CA LEU A 349 6.58 -19.41 7.04
C LEU A 349 6.84 -19.69 8.53
N ALA A 350 6.43 -18.78 9.40
CA ALA A 350 6.18 -19.12 10.79
C ALA A 350 4.94 -20.07 10.88
N PRO A 351 4.91 -21.06 11.80
CA PRO A 351 3.84 -22.07 11.83
C PRO A 351 2.44 -21.51 12.06
N ASP A 352 2.34 -20.36 12.75
CA ASP A 352 1.08 -19.64 12.96
C ASP A 352 0.56 -18.99 11.66
N VAL A 353 1.45 -18.43 10.84
CA VAL A 353 1.12 -17.88 9.51
C VAL A 353 0.58 -18.95 8.58
N GLU A 354 1.24 -20.12 8.51
CA GLU A 354 0.79 -21.23 7.67
C GLU A 354 -0.61 -21.70 8.09
N ARG A 355 -0.78 -21.99 9.39
CA ARG A 355 -2.04 -22.43 10.01
C ARG A 355 -3.19 -21.44 9.81
N VAL A 356 -2.96 -20.14 9.98
CA VAL A 356 -3.97 -19.08 9.77
C VAL A 356 -4.30 -18.93 8.29
N THR A 357 -3.32 -19.07 7.40
CA THR A 357 -3.53 -18.93 5.94
C THR A 357 -4.31 -20.13 5.37
N ASP A 358 -4.00 -21.36 5.79
CA ASP A 358 -4.78 -22.53 5.35
C ASP A 358 -6.22 -22.49 5.87
N ALA A 359 -6.45 -22.04 7.12
CA ALA A 359 -7.79 -21.79 7.63
C ALA A 359 -8.55 -20.71 6.81
N ALA A 360 -7.84 -19.72 6.27
CA ALA A 360 -8.43 -18.74 5.37
C ALA A 360 -8.81 -19.33 4.00
N LEU A 361 -8.02 -20.28 3.47
CA LEU A 361 -8.37 -21.04 2.26
C LEU A 361 -9.62 -21.91 2.48
N ASP A 362 -9.82 -22.47 3.67
CA ASP A 362 -11.03 -23.23 4.01
C ASP A 362 -12.29 -22.35 4.06
N VAL A 363 -12.18 -21.09 4.51
CA VAL A 363 -13.28 -20.11 4.39
C VAL A 363 -13.61 -19.88 2.91
N LEU A 364 -12.62 -19.68 2.03
CA LEU A 364 -12.85 -19.51 0.60
C LEU A 364 -13.52 -20.75 -0.04
N ARG A 365 -13.12 -21.98 0.37
CA ARG A 365 -13.78 -23.23 -0.02
C ARG A 365 -15.26 -23.25 0.40
N SER A 366 -15.55 -22.90 1.65
CA SER A 366 -16.92 -22.89 2.18
C SER A 366 -17.86 -21.90 1.47
N LEU A 367 -17.29 -20.84 0.89
CA LEU A 367 -17.99 -19.86 0.04
C LEU A 367 -18.15 -20.30 -1.42
N GLY A 368 -17.75 -21.54 -1.76
CA GLY A 368 -17.92 -22.14 -3.08
C GLY A 368 -16.77 -21.87 -4.07
N ALA A 369 -15.62 -21.38 -3.61
CA ALA A 369 -14.44 -21.25 -4.47
C ALA A 369 -13.72 -22.59 -4.65
N THR A 370 -13.22 -22.84 -5.86
CA THR A 370 -12.36 -24.01 -6.16
C THR A 370 -10.91 -23.63 -5.93
N ILE A 371 -10.25 -24.24 -4.94
CA ILE A 371 -8.82 -24.03 -4.68
C ILE A 371 -8.01 -24.98 -5.56
N VAL A 372 -7.05 -24.45 -6.32
CA VAL A 372 -6.11 -25.21 -7.15
C VAL A 372 -4.68 -24.77 -6.87
N GLU A 373 -3.71 -25.69 -6.96
CA GLU A 373 -2.30 -25.33 -6.90
C GLU A 373 -1.84 -24.76 -8.25
N VAL A 374 -0.96 -23.75 -8.23
CA VAL A 374 -0.39 -23.12 -9.44
C VAL A 374 1.13 -22.97 -9.31
N ASP A 375 1.87 -23.14 -10.39
CA ASP A 375 3.32 -22.87 -10.38
C ASP A 375 3.60 -21.38 -10.60
N CYS A 376 4.00 -20.69 -9.54
CA CYS A 376 4.54 -19.33 -9.59
C CYS A 376 5.97 -19.27 -9.02
N SER A 377 6.72 -20.38 -9.11
CA SER A 377 8.05 -20.52 -8.48
C SER A 377 9.12 -19.55 -8.99
N ILE A 378 8.91 -18.98 -10.19
CA ILE A 378 9.71 -17.87 -10.73
C ILE A 378 9.75 -16.63 -9.83
N ALA A 379 8.82 -16.50 -8.87
CA ALA A 379 8.80 -15.44 -7.88
C ALA A 379 9.97 -15.51 -6.86
N ALA A 380 10.62 -16.67 -6.70
CA ALA A 380 11.74 -16.86 -5.78
C ALA A 380 12.96 -15.97 -6.13
N ASP A 381 13.24 -15.82 -7.43
CA ASP A 381 14.41 -15.11 -7.95
C ASP A 381 14.20 -13.60 -8.12
N ILE A 382 13.06 -13.07 -7.64
CA ILE A 382 12.65 -11.70 -7.94
C ILE A 382 13.29 -10.65 -7.03
N VAL A 383 13.67 -11.00 -5.80
CA VAL A 383 14.18 -10.04 -4.81
C VAL A 383 15.45 -9.31 -5.31
N PRO A 384 16.46 -9.98 -5.91
CA PRO A 384 17.61 -9.28 -6.49
C PRO A 384 17.25 -8.34 -7.65
N ILE A 385 16.25 -8.70 -8.48
CA ILE A 385 15.74 -7.85 -9.57
C ILE A 385 15.11 -6.58 -8.99
N VAL A 386 14.25 -6.73 -7.98
CA VAL A 386 13.62 -5.61 -7.27
C VAL A 386 14.66 -4.70 -6.61
N LEU A 387 15.65 -5.28 -5.92
CA LEU A 387 16.72 -4.50 -5.26
C LEU A 387 17.60 -3.75 -6.28
N ALA A 388 17.90 -4.34 -7.44
CA ALA A 388 18.64 -3.65 -8.50
C ALA A 388 17.85 -2.47 -9.09
N ILE A 389 16.54 -2.64 -9.33
CA ILE A 389 15.69 -1.59 -9.91
C ILE A 389 15.45 -0.47 -8.90
N ILE A 390 14.90 -0.77 -7.71
CA ILE A 390 14.66 0.24 -6.67
C ILE A 390 15.97 0.92 -6.26
N GLY A 391 17.06 0.16 -6.14
CA GLY A 391 18.38 0.70 -5.84
C GLY A 391 18.83 1.75 -6.86
N ALA A 392 18.86 1.39 -8.14
CA ALA A 392 19.30 2.30 -9.19
C ALA A 392 18.39 3.53 -9.34
N GLU A 393 17.06 3.34 -9.32
CA GLU A 393 16.09 4.44 -9.52
C GLU A 393 16.05 5.40 -8.32
N ALA A 394 16.05 4.88 -7.08
CA ALA A 394 16.09 5.73 -5.89
C ALA A 394 17.39 6.53 -5.81
N SER A 395 18.54 5.91 -6.14
CA SER A 395 19.82 6.61 -6.14
C SER A 395 19.94 7.69 -7.23
N ASP A 396 19.17 7.59 -8.32
CA ASP A 396 19.05 8.63 -9.34
C ASP A 396 18.21 9.82 -8.82
N VAL A 397 17.02 9.56 -8.26
CA VAL A 397 16.17 10.57 -7.59
C VAL A 397 16.95 11.36 -6.53
N HIS A 398 17.84 10.70 -5.82
CA HIS A 398 18.60 11.28 -4.70
C HIS A 398 20.03 11.72 -5.04
N ALA A 399 20.47 11.64 -6.31
CA ALA A 399 21.89 11.75 -6.68
C ALA A 399 22.59 13.02 -6.15
N GLU A 400 21.98 14.20 -6.33
CA GLU A 400 22.54 15.47 -5.88
C GLU A 400 22.59 15.58 -4.35
N TRP A 401 21.50 15.23 -3.66
CA TRP A 401 21.41 15.28 -2.20
C TRP A 401 22.32 14.27 -1.51
N LEU A 402 22.50 13.09 -2.12
CA LEU A 402 23.39 12.04 -1.60
C LEU A 402 24.87 12.41 -1.77
N ALA A 403 25.23 13.16 -2.82
CA ALA A 403 26.58 13.68 -2.98
C ALA A 403 26.86 14.87 -2.04
N ALA A 404 25.91 15.79 -1.90
CA ALA A 404 26.10 17.04 -1.15
C ALA A 404 25.90 16.91 0.37
N HIS A 405 24.89 16.15 0.82
CA HIS A 405 24.43 16.11 2.21
C HIS A 405 24.10 14.69 2.71
N PRO A 406 24.98 13.69 2.52
CA PRO A 406 24.69 12.30 2.90
C PRO A 406 24.52 12.09 4.41
N GLU A 407 24.93 13.04 5.26
CA GLU A 407 24.70 13.07 6.70
C GLU A 407 23.25 13.35 7.12
N ARG A 408 22.42 13.94 6.25
CA ARG A 408 21.01 14.26 6.54
C ARG A 408 20.05 13.09 6.36
N TYR A 409 20.50 11.97 5.80
CA TYR A 409 19.70 10.75 5.67
C TYR A 409 19.76 9.88 6.92
N GLY A 410 18.68 9.15 7.19
CA GLY A 410 18.68 8.01 8.10
C GLY A 410 19.69 6.96 7.66
N ALA A 411 20.35 6.31 8.63
CA ALA A 411 21.51 5.47 8.36
C ALA A 411 21.22 4.29 7.42
N ASP A 412 20.00 3.73 7.44
CA ASP A 412 19.63 2.60 6.59
C ASP A 412 19.19 3.04 5.18
N VAL A 413 18.43 4.15 5.06
CA VAL A 413 18.10 4.78 3.77
C VAL A 413 19.37 5.23 3.06
N ARG A 414 20.28 5.90 3.76
CA ARG A 414 21.61 6.26 3.25
C ARG A 414 22.35 5.04 2.72
N HIS A 415 22.43 3.96 3.49
CA HIS A 415 23.12 2.73 3.09
C HIS A 415 22.48 2.09 1.84
N ARG A 416 21.15 2.12 1.71
CA ARG A 416 20.44 1.64 0.50
C ARG A 416 20.76 2.52 -0.72
N LEU A 417 20.77 3.83 -0.57
CA LEU A 417 21.06 4.79 -1.64
C LEU A 417 22.54 4.75 -2.06
N GLU A 418 23.47 4.59 -1.12
CA GLU A 418 24.89 4.34 -1.43
C GLU A 418 25.08 2.97 -2.10
N THR A 419 24.26 1.96 -1.77
CA THR A 419 24.28 0.65 -2.44
C THR A 419 23.75 0.74 -3.89
N GLY A 420 22.63 1.42 -4.10
CA GLY A 420 22.08 1.64 -5.44
C GLY A 420 23.02 2.46 -6.34
N ALA A 421 23.68 3.48 -5.78
CA ALA A 421 24.67 4.30 -6.48
C ALA A 421 25.94 3.53 -6.85
N ALA A 422 26.21 2.37 -6.22
CA ALA A 422 27.33 1.50 -6.56
C ALA A 422 27.04 0.48 -7.67
N LEU A 423 25.77 0.32 -8.08
CA LEU A 423 25.40 -0.48 -9.25
C LEU A 423 25.91 0.16 -10.56
N ASP A 424 26.12 -0.66 -11.58
CA ASP A 424 26.43 -0.21 -12.94
C ASP A 424 25.21 -0.29 -13.89
N ALA A 425 25.39 0.26 -15.08
CA ALA A 425 24.33 0.30 -16.10
C ALA A 425 23.95 -1.10 -16.61
N LEU A 426 24.85 -2.09 -16.54
CA LEU A 426 24.54 -3.47 -16.92
C LEU A 426 23.75 -4.18 -15.82
N ASP A 427 24.03 -3.93 -14.54
CA ASP A 427 23.20 -4.43 -13.42
C ASP A 427 21.74 -4.00 -13.61
N TYR A 428 21.49 -2.71 -13.82
CA TYR A 428 20.16 -2.16 -14.06
C TYR A 428 19.54 -2.65 -15.38
N ALA A 429 20.26 -2.62 -16.49
CA ALA A 429 19.74 -3.06 -17.80
C ALA A 429 19.41 -4.57 -17.82
N ARG A 430 20.20 -5.39 -17.12
CA ARG A 430 19.88 -6.81 -16.91
C ARG A 430 18.62 -6.91 -16.06
N ALA A 431 18.56 -6.27 -14.90
CA ALA A 431 17.40 -6.31 -14.02
C ALA A 431 16.10 -5.91 -14.76
N GLN A 432 16.10 -4.83 -15.54
CA GLN A 432 14.94 -4.41 -16.34
C GLN A 432 14.53 -5.43 -17.43
N ARG A 433 15.50 -6.11 -18.06
CA ARG A 433 15.21 -7.20 -19.01
C ARG A 433 14.58 -8.42 -18.32
N LEU A 434 15.01 -8.75 -17.11
CA LEU A 434 14.45 -9.86 -16.33
C LEU A 434 13.08 -9.51 -15.77
N HIS A 435 12.92 -8.29 -15.24
CA HIS A 435 11.68 -7.71 -14.72
C HIS A 435 10.50 -7.98 -15.67
N ARG A 436 10.60 -7.58 -16.94
CA ARG A 436 9.54 -7.80 -17.94
C ARG A 436 9.22 -9.29 -18.17
N ARG A 437 10.23 -10.15 -18.23
CA ARG A 437 10.06 -11.59 -18.46
C ARG A 437 9.45 -12.32 -17.25
N VAL A 438 9.89 -11.97 -16.04
CA VAL A 438 9.35 -12.51 -14.79
C VAL A 438 7.91 -12.03 -14.57
N ALA A 439 7.63 -10.74 -14.80
CA ALA A 439 6.27 -10.19 -14.80
C ALA A 439 5.32 -11.00 -15.70
N GLN A 440 5.73 -11.26 -16.95
CA GLN A 440 4.97 -12.09 -17.89
C GLN A 440 4.73 -13.51 -17.39
N ARG A 441 5.73 -14.17 -16.78
CA ARG A 441 5.58 -15.52 -16.21
C ARG A 441 4.66 -15.55 -14.97
N ILE A 442 4.72 -14.55 -14.10
CA ILE A 442 3.82 -14.45 -12.93
C ILE A 442 2.37 -14.23 -13.39
N VAL A 443 2.14 -13.38 -14.39
CA VAL A 443 0.80 -13.21 -14.99
C VAL A 443 0.33 -14.50 -15.67
N ALA A 444 1.21 -15.22 -16.37
CA ALA A 444 0.89 -16.50 -17.00
C ALA A 444 0.52 -17.61 -15.99
N ALA A 445 1.07 -17.58 -14.77
CA ALA A 445 0.65 -18.48 -13.68
C ALA A 445 -0.83 -18.29 -13.27
N MET A 446 -1.48 -17.20 -13.71
CA MET A 446 -2.90 -16.92 -13.53
C MET A 446 -3.78 -17.24 -14.76
N ALA A 447 -3.27 -17.97 -15.75
CA ALA A 447 -4.06 -18.36 -16.92
C ALA A 447 -5.37 -19.07 -16.50
N ASP A 448 -5.24 -20.10 -15.65
CA ASP A 448 -6.36 -20.96 -15.25
C ASP A 448 -7.01 -20.58 -13.91
N VAL A 449 -6.72 -19.41 -13.32
CA VAL A 449 -7.25 -18.97 -12.01
C VAL A 449 -7.62 -17.49 -11.97
N ASP A 450 -8.70 -17.17 -11.28
CA ASP A 450 -9.24 -15.81 -11.19
C ASP A 450 -8.47 -14.91 -10.24
N VAL A 451 -8.02 -15.50 -9.13
CA VAL A 451 -7.10 -14.87 -8.17
C VAL A 451 -6.03 -15.86 -7.74
N MET A 452 -4.84 -15.36 -7.37
CA MET A 452 -3.93 -16.09 -6.50
C MET A 452 -4.11 -15.66 -5.05
N VAL A 453 -3.96 -16.60 -4.12
CA VAL A 453 -4.00 -16.35 -2.68
C VAL A 453 -2.70 -16.82 -2.03
N THR A 454 -2.12 -15.95 -1.21
CA THR A 454 -0.87 -16.19 -0.46
C THR A 454 -0.99 -15.59 0.94
N PRO A 455 -0.12 -15.93 1.91
CA PRO A 455 0.09 -15.06 3.07
C PRO A 455 0.67 -13.71 2.60
N THR A 456 0.35 -12.62 3.30
CA THR A 456 0.97 -11.30 3.01
C THR A 456 2.37 -11.19 3.60
N VAL A 457 2.61 -11.76 4.78
CA VAL A 457 3.90 -11.70 5.49
C VAL A 457 4.29 -13.10 5.97
N PRO A 458 5.59 -13.47 5.95
CA PRO A 458 6.03 -14.80 6.36
C PRO A 458 6.05 -15.02 7.89
N ARG A 459 5.90 -13.95 8.67
CA ARG A 459 5.87 -13.92 10.14
C ARG A 459 5.22 -12.62 10.64
N THR A 460 4.86 -12.59 11.93
CA THR A 460 4.34 -11.40 12.63
C THR A 460 5.34 -10.24 12.65
N ALA A 461 4.88 -9.06 13.12
CA ALA A 461 5.71 -7.86 13.17
C ALA A 461 6.98 -8.07 14.03
N PRO A 462 8.18 -7.76 13.53
CA PRO A 462 9.39 -7.76 14.35
C PRO A 462 9.34 -6.68 15.44
N ARG A 463 10.11 -6.89 16.51
CA ARG A 463 10.34 -5.85 17.53
C ARG A 463 11.26 -4.76 16.98
N PHE A 464 11.20 -3.55 17.54
CA PHE A 464 12.20 -2.52 17.22
C PHE A 464 13.63 -3.02 17.51
N GLY A 465 14.57 -2.67 16.64
CA GLY A 465 15.97 -3.13 16.72
C GLY A 465 16.23 -4.57 16.22
N GLU A 466 15.21 -5.35 15.89
CA GLU A 466 15.38 -6.69 15.34
C GLU A 466 15.88 -6.63 13.88
N VAL A 467 16.87 -7.46 13.53
CA VAL A 467 17.47 -7.46 12.19
C VAL A 467 16.54 -8.12 11.17
N ILE A 468 16.02 -7.33 10.24
CA ILE A 468 15.23 -7.83 9.10
C ILE A 468 16.18 -8.26 7.98
N SER A 469 16.28 -9.56 7.74
CA SER A 469 17.11 -10.11 6.65
C SER A 469 16.68 -9.60 5.27
N ARG A 470 17.67 -9.38 4.40
CA ARG A 470 17.50 -9.08 2.97
C ARG A 470 17.68 -10.31 2.07
N GLU A 471 17.98 -11.48 2.63
CA GLU A 471 18.15 -12.72 1.87
C GLU A 471 16.80 -13.12 1.21
N PRO A 472 16.75 -13.37 -0.12
CA PRO A 472 15.50 -13.59 -0.86
C PRO A 472 14.53 -14.62 -0.25
N THR A 473 15.05 -15.68 0.34
CA THR A 473 14.27 -16.81 0.89
C THR A 473 13.61 -16.52 2.24
N VAL A 474 14.06 -15.48 2.96
CA VAL A 474 13.58 -15.13 4.32
C VAL A 474 13.26 -13.64 4.49
N ALA A 475 13.49 -12.82 3.46
CA ALA A 475 13.15 -11.40 3.46
C ALA A 475 11.66 -11.17 3.75
N TRP A 476 11.36 -10.23 4.63
CA TRP A 476 10.02 -10.05 5.18
C TRP A 476 8.97 -9.65 4.12
N ASN A 477 9.41 -8.99 3.04
CA ASN A 477 8.58 -8.59 1.90
C ASN A 477 8.55 -9.62 0.74
N ARG A 478 9.22 -10.77 0.83
CA ARG A 478 9.37 -11.73 -0.30
C ARG A 478 8.06 -12.26 -0.89
N LEU A 479 6.97 -12.19 -0.13
CA LEU A 479 5.62 -12.62 -0.52
C LEU A 479 4.82 -11.54 -1.25
N VAL A 480 5.18 -10.26 -1.06
CA VAL A 480 4.46 -9.10 -1.63
C VAL A 480 5.19 -8.46 -2.80
N SER A 481 6.53 -8.44 -2.77
CA SER A 481 7.36 -7.88 -3.86
C SER A 481 7.12 -8.50 -5.25
N PRO A 482 6.80 -9.82 -5.41
CA PRO A 482 6.49 -10.41 -6.71
C PRO A 482 5.43 -9.63 -7.50
N PHE A 483 4.44 -9.07 -6.79
CA PHE A 483 3.27 -8.41 -7.38
C PHE A 483 3.46 -6.90 -7.61
N ASN A 484 4.60 -6.33 -7.20
CA ASN A 484 5.03 -5.02 -7.68
C ASN A 484 5.64 -5.14 -9.08
N VAL A 485 6.50 -6.14 -9.29
CA VAL A 485 7.15 -6.45 -10.58
C VAL A 485 6.15 -6.90 -11.64
N SER A 486 5.21 -7.80 -11.30
CA SER A 486 4.17 -8.18 -12.26
C SER A 486 3.12 -7.08 -12.49
N GLY A 487 3.18 -5.99 -11.70
CA GLY A 487 2.23 -4.88 -11.75
C GLY A 487 0.79 -5.26 -11.40
N GLN A 488 0.51 -6.47 -10.92
CA GLN A 488 -0.84 -6.98 -10.70
C GLN A 488 -1.54 -6.33 -9.51
N PRO A 489 -2.87 -6.16 -9.54
CA PRO A 489 -3.61 -5.67 -8.39
C PRO A 489 -3.55 -6.70 -7.25
N ALA A 490 -3.27 -6.24 -6.04
CA ALA A 490 -3.11 -7.08 -4.86
C ALA A 490 -3.70 -6.41 -3.61
N LEU A 491 -4.58 -7.13 -2.92
CA LEU A 491 -5.22 -6.74 -1.67
C LEU A 491 -4.56 -7.50 -0.51
N SER A 492 -4.30 -6.83 0.61
CA SER A 492 -4.07 -7.45 1.91
C SER A 492 -5.26 -7.14 2.83
N LEU A 493 -5.77 -8.15 3.51
CA LEU A 493 -6.85 -8.01 4.51
C LEU A 493 -6.63 -8.95 5.72
N PRO A 494 -7.17 -8.61 6.91
CA PRO A 494 -6.95 -9.39 8.13
C PRO A 494 -7.52 -10.80 8.03
N CYS A 495 -6.72 -11.82 8.37
CA CYS A 495 -7.14 -13.23 8.30
C CYS A 495 -7.08 -13.98 9.64
N GLY A 496 -6.28 -13.49 10.58
CA GLY A 496 -6.17 -14.04 11.92
C GLY A 496 -5.10 -13.32 12.72
N PHE A 497 -4.61 -14.00 13.75
CA PHE A 497 -3.58 -13.53 14.67
C PHE A 497 -2.49 -14.59 14.78
N GLY A 498 -1.25 -14.14 14.95
CA GLY A 498 -0.14 -15.02 15.29
C GLY A 498 -0.22 -15.53 16.73
N ASP A 499 0.69 -16.43 17.10
CA ASP A 499 0.77 -16.98 18.47
C ASP A 499 1.15 -15.91 19.52
N ASP A 500 1.67 -14.76 19.06
CA ASP A 500 1.95 -13.58 19.88
C ASP A 500 0.79 -12.58 19.99
N GLY A 501 -0.39 -12.91 19.44
CA GLY A 501 -1.59 -12.08 19.48
C GLY A 501 -1.60 -10.92 18.49
N THR A 502 -0.59 -10.75 17.64
CA THR A 502 -0.55 -9.67 16.63
C THR A 502 -1.18 -10.08 15.30
N PRO A 503 -1.72 -9.13 14.51
CA PRO A 503 -2.46 -9.46 13.27
C PRO A 503 -1.62 -10.11 12.17
N LEU A 504 -2.31 -10.92 11.37
CA LEU A 504 -1.80 -11.50 10.13
C LEU A 504 -2.72 -11.19 8.94
N GLY A 505 -2.10 -10.98 7.77
CA GLY A 505 -2.80 -10.66 6.53
C GLY A 505 -2.81 -11.79 5.51
N LEU A 506 -3.96 -11.98 4.86
CA LEU A 506 -4.11 -12.75 3.63
C LEU A 506 -3.91 -11.81 2.44
N GLN A 507 -3.16 -12.26 1.43
CA GLN A 507 -3.00 -11.54 0.17
C GLN A 507 -3.84 -12.19 -0.93
N ILE A 508 -4.62 -11.39 -1.64
CA ILE A 508 -5.40 -11.78 -2.82
C ILE A 508 -4.86 -10.98 -4.02
N VAL A 509 -4.42 -11.67 -5.07
CA VAL A 509 -3.82 -11.08 -6.27
C VAL A 509 -4.69 -11.37 -7.48
N GLY A 510 -4.99 -10.36 -8.29
CA GLY A 510 -5.81 -10.47 -9.50
C GLY A 510 -5.01 -10.46 -10.78
N ARG A 511 -5.73 -10.65 -11.90
CA ARG A 511 -5.18 -10.39 -13.23
C ARG A 511 -4.95 -8.87 -13.41
N PRO A 512 -4.00 -8.42 -14.25
CA PRO A 512 -3.82 -7.00 -14.55
C PRO A 512 -5.15 -6.35 -14.97
N PHE A 513 -5.47 -5.19 -14.41
CA PHE A 513 -6.70 -4.43 -14.65
C PHE A 513 -8.02 -5.10 -14.18
N ASP A 514 -7.95 -6.17 -13.38
CA ASP A 514 -9.11 -6.83 -12.73
C ASP A 514 -9.19 -6.51 -11.23
N GLU A 515 -9.19 -5.22 -10.89
CA GLU A 515 -9.37 -4.77 -9.49
C GLU A 515 -10.71 -5.22 -8.90
N ALA A 516 -11.76 -5.31 -9.71
CA ALA A 516 -13.10 -5.71 -9.29
C ALA A 516 -13.16 -7.14 -8.75
N THR A 517 -12.49 -8.11 -9.38
CA THR A 517 -12.43 -9.49 -8.86
C THR A 517 -11.65 -9.56 -7.56
N VAL A 518 -10.52 -8.86 -7.42
CA VAL A 518 -9.74 -8.85 -6.18
C VAL A 518 -10.57 -8.33 -5.00
N LEU A 519 -11.22 -7.18 -5.19
CA LEU A 519 -12.05 -6.57 -4.13
C LEU A 519 -13.31 -7.39 -3.86
N ARG A 520 -13.93 -8.03 -4.86
CA ARG A 520 -15.05 -8.96 -4.69
C ARG A 520 -14.66 -10.18 -3.85
N VAL A 521 -13.52 -10.82 -4.11
CA VAL A 521 -13.06 -11.98 -3.32
C VAL A 521 -12.70 -11.54 -1.90
N GLY A 522 -12.01 -10.40 -1.74
CA GLY A 522 -11.73 -9.82 -0.44
C GLY A 522 -12.99 -9.55 0.37
N ALA A 523 -14.00 -8.91 -0.22
CA ALA A 523 -15.25 -8.58 0.46
C ALA A 523 -16.09 -9.83 0.80
N ALA A 524 -16.03 -10.89 -0.03
CA ALA A 524 -16.67 -12.16 0.30
C ALA A 524 -16.01 -12.85 1.51
N TYR A 525 -14.68 -12.88 1.56
CA TYR A 525 -13.92 -13.38 2.72
C TYR A 525 -14.16 -12.53 3.98
N GLU A 526 -14.15 -11.20 3.83
CA GLU A 526 -14.37 -10.25 4.92
C GLU A 526 -15.75 -10.42 5.56
N ARG A 527 -16.82 -10.61 4.76
CA ARG A 527 -18.18 -10.86 5.27
C ARG A 527 -18.36 -12.22 5.93
N ALA A 528 -17.56 -13.21 5.54
CA ALA A 528 -17.60 -14.57 6.11
C ALA A 528 -16.83 -14.69 7.43
N THR A 529 -16.17 -13.62 7.88
CA THR A 529 -15.34 -13.61 9.08
C THR A 529 -15.55 -12.34 9.90
N GLU A 530 -15.02 -12.30 11.13
CA GLU A 530 -15.05 -11.10 11.98
C GLU A 530 -13.65 -10.50 12.21
N ARG A 531 -12.65 -10.93 11.43
CA ARG A 531 -11.24 -10.54 11.64
C ARG A 531 -11.05 -9.02 11.58
N HIS A 532 -11.66 -8.37 10.60
CA HIS A 532 -11.66 -6.91 10.43
C HIS A 532 -12.34 -6.12 11.58
N ARG A 533 -13.13 -6.80 12.44
CA ARG A 533 -13.85 -6.17 13.57
C ARG A 533 -13.02 -6.11 14.85
N HIS A 534 -11.95 -6.90 14.93
CA HIS A 534 -11.07 -6.94 16.10
C HIS A 534 -10.28 -5.62 16.17
N ARG A 535 -10.09 -5.10 17.39
CA ARG A 535 -9.45 -3.80 17.63
C ARG A 535 -8.29 -3.99 18.61
N PRO A 536 -7.20 -3.20 18.48
CA PRO A 536 -6.14 -3.18 19.47
C PRO A 536 -6.67 -2.70 20.84
N ALA A 537 -6.08 -3.20 21.92
CA ALA A 537 -6.31 -2.68 23.27
C ALA A 537 -5.53 -1.38 23.47
N LEU A 538 -6.17 -0.26 23.17
CA LEU A 538 -5.61 1.09 23.32
C LEU A 538 -5.82 1.54 24.77
N ALA A 539 -4.72 1.65 25.51
CA ALA A 539 -4.68 2.03 26.93
C ALA A 539 -4.45 3.53 27.12
#